data_AF-A0A5R2NBS5-F1
#
_entry.id   AF-A0A5R2NBS5-F1
#
_cell.length_a   1.000
_cell.length_b   1.000
_cell.length_c   1.000
_cell.angle_alpha   90.00
_cell.angle_beta   90.00
_cell.angle_gamma   90.00
#
_symmetry.space_group_name_H-M   'P 1'
#
loop_
_entity.id
_entity.type
_entity.pdbx_description
1 polymer ?
#
loop_
_entity_poly.entity_id
_entity_poly.type
_entity_poly.pdbx_seq_one_letter_code
_entity_poly.pdbx_strand_id
1 'polypeptide(L)'
;RAALWNAVEAAEKRKDARLAKEVEFALPLELPRSSWLAVARTMADAYTAQGFVVDLAIHDDGTRHNPHVHMLMSTRVVGEGGFGLKIRSADGKQFVTEARALWERVANEALSKAGLAIAIDGRSYAKRRQGEHPGLHRGPNRQERRARRVLAQRERDQMSPREPDEDLPVPDPDGSPIHPSELEVAEDRMLADMHAPAPELNAAHAQGCAEAAQAAVDRENTLQMTEDDAAAYRLSPDKLLDWLEDKIRPEDVGTLERWENHLDWLDPSDQHAARPPETRSEPERDER
;
A
#
# COMPACT_ATOMS: atom_id res chain seq x y z
N ARG A 1 0.43 -5.50 1.74
CA ARG A 1 -0.83 -5.37 2.53
C ARG A 1 -1.92 -6.33 2.07
N ALA A 2 -2.45 -6.21 0.84
CA ALA A 2 -3.56 -7.06 0.36
C ALA A 2 -3.25 -8.57 0.38
N ALA A 3 -2.05 -8.98 -0.04
CA ALA A 3 -1.63 -10.37 -0.03
C ALA A 3 -1.73 -11.03 1.35
N LEU A 4 -1.25 -10.34 2.41
CA LEU A 4 -1.33 -10.81 3.80
C LEU A 4 -2.80 -11.06 4.22
N TRP A 5 -3.68 -10.08 4.01
CA TRP A 5 -5.05 -10.16 4.50
C TRP A 5 -5.88 -11.19 3.72
N ASN A 6 -5.65 -11.32 2.41
CA ASN A 6 -6.22 -12.41 1.62
C ASN A 6 -5.75 -13.79 2.14
N ALA A 7 -4.47 -13.91 2.51
CA ALA A 7 -3.93 -15.15 3.07
C ALA A 7 -4.50 -15.45 4.46
N VAL A 8 -4.73 -14.44 5.31
CA VAL A 8 -5.43 -14.58 6.59
C VAL A 8 -6.85 -15.09 6.40
N GLU A 9 -7.60 -14.51 5.45
CA GLU A 9 -8.95 -14.97 5.10
C GLU A 9 -8.95 -16.43 4.62
N ALA A 10 -8.02 -16.80 3.76
CA ALA A 10 -7.89 -18.17 3.27
C ALA A 10 -7.50 -19.18 4.38
N ALA A 11 -6.65 -18.78 5.33
CA ALA A 11 -6.20 -19.63 6.42
C ALA A 11 -7.30 -19.90 7.47
N GLU A 12 -8.25 -18.98 7.64
CA GLU A 12 -9.32 -19.06 8.62
C GLU A 12 -10.60 -19.69 8.06
N LYS A 13 -10.70 -21.02 8.17
CA LYS A 13 -11.76 -21.83 7.50
C LYS A 13 -13.16 -21.74 8.08
N ARG A 14 -13.32 -21.26 9.32
CA ARG A 14 -14.64 -21.23 9.99
C ARG A 14 -15.33 -19.91 9.69
N LYS A 15 -16.63 -19.95 9.43
CA LYS A 15 -17.46 -18.75 9.23
C LYS A 15 -17.45 -17.76 10.40
N ASP A 16 -17.11 -18.22 11.60
CA ASP A 16 -17.04 -17.43 12.83
C ASP A 16 -15.59 -17.10 13.24
N ALA A 17 -14.63 -17.32 12.34
CA ALA A 17 -13.24 -17.05 12.63
C ALA A 17 -13.00 -15.56 12.81
N ARG A 18 -12.12 -15.25 13.76
CA ARG A 18 -11.59 -13.90 13.94
C ARG A 18 -10.37 -13.76 13.04
N LEU A 19 -10.47 -12.89 12.04
CA LEU A 19 -9.43 -12.66 11.06
C LEU A 19 -8.30 -11.80 11.63
N ALA A 20 -8.67 -10.73 12.33
CA ALA A 20 -7.74 -9.78 12.89
C ALA A 20 -8.17 -9.31 14.29
N LYS A 21 -7.24 -8.67 14.99
CA LYS A 21 -7.48 -7.88 16.19
C LYS A 21 -7.13 -6.43 15.88
N GLU A 22 -8.07 -5.52 16.10
CA GLU A 22 -7.83 -4.10 15.92
C GLU A 22 -7.54 -3.42 17.27
N VAL A 23 -6.53 -2.56 17.27
CA VAL A 23 -6.25 -1.58 18.33
C VAL A 23 -6.32 -0.19 17.70
N GLU A 24 -7.17 0.66 18.27
CA GLU A 24 -7.31 2.06 17.85
C GLU A 24 -6.93 2.98 19.01
N PHE A 25 -6.17 4.04 18.71
CA PHE A 25 -5.83 5.07 19.69
C PHE A 25 -5.71 6.44 19.03
N ALA A 26 -6.12 7.46 19.77
CA ALA A 26 -6.01 8.86 19.34
C ALA A 26 -4.60 9.39 19.57
N LEU A 27 -4.10 10.20 18.63
CA LEU A 27 -2.83 10.91 18.76
C LEU A 27 -3.08 12.26 19.44
N PRO A 28 -2.24 12.67 20.42
CA PRO A 28 -2.31 14.01 21.01
C PRO A 28 -2.17 15.11 19.94
N LEU A 29 -3.02 16.13 20.01
CA LEU A 29 -3.03 17.25 19.04
C LEU A 29 -1.79 18.14 19.16
N GLU A 30 -1.18 18.13 20.33
CA GLU A 30 0.02 18.86 20.70
C GLU A 30 1.28 18.22 20.11
N LEU A 31 1.23 16.92 19.73
CA LEU A 31 2.34 16.28 19.06
C LEU A 31 2.44 16.75 17.60
N PRO A 32 3.64 17.13 17.13
CA PRO A 32 3.83 17.49 15.73
C PRO A 32 3.60 16.27 14.84
N ARG A 33 3.01 16.49 13.67
CA ARG A 33 2.68 15.43 12.70
C ARG A 33 3.90 14.59 12.28
N SER A 34 5.09 15.18 12.27
CA SER A 34 6.36 14.49 12.01
C SER A 34 6.66 13.37 13.01
N SER A 35 6.15 13.46 14.24
CA SER A 35 6.36 12.44 15.29
C SER A 35 5.34 11.31 15.27
N TRP A 36 4.22 11.47 14.56
CA TRP A 36 3.11 10.52 14.62
C TRP A 36 3.47 9.12 14.15
N LEU A 37 4.24 9.01 13.05
CA LEU A 37 4.69 7.71 12.55
C LEU A 37 5.61 7.00 13.53
N ALA A 38 6.53 7.72 14.18
CA ALA A 38 7.42 7.15 15.19
C ALA A 38 6.66 6.62 16.40
N VAL A 39 5.65 7.36 16.86
CA VAL A 39 4.74 6.95 17.94
C VAL A 39 3.94 5.70 17.56
N ALA A 40 3.35 5.68 16.37
CA ALA A 40 2.60 4.54 15.86
C ALA A 40 3.48 3.29 15.72
N ARG A 41 4.72 3.45 15.22
CA ARG A 41 5.72 2.37 15.12
C ARG A 41 6.11 1.83 16.49
N THR A 42 6.36 2.70 17.47
CA THR A 42 6.69 2.27 18.83
C THR A 42 5.58 1.40 19.44
N MET A 43 4.31 1.75 19.17
CA MET A 43 3.17 0.91 19.55
C MET A 43 3.15 -0.42 18.78
N ALA A 44 3.42 -0.39 17.47
CA ALA A 44 3.50 -1.59 16.64
C ALA A 44 4.59 -2.55 17.09
N ASP A 45 5.78 -2.04 17.39
CA ASP A 45 6.96 -2.80 17.80
C ASP A 45 6.69 -3.63 19.06
N ALA A 46 5.93 -3.07 20.01
CA ALA A 46 5.53 -3.78 21.21
C ALA A 46 4.67 -5.03 20.94
N TYR A 47 3.91 -5.05 19.84
CA TYR A 47 3.12 -6.21 19.42
C TYR A 47 3.89 -7.10 18.44
N THR A 48 4.68 -6.56 17.51
CA THR A 48 5.50 -7.38 16.62
C THR A 48 6.52 -8.22 17.40
N ALA A 49 7.06 -7.68 18.49
CA ALA A 49 7.90 -8.43 19.44
C ALA A 49 7.19 -9.63 20.11
N GLN A 50 5.85 -9.68 20.08
CA GLN A 50 5.04 -10.79 20.59
C GLN A 50 4.61 -11.77 19.47
N GLY A 51 5.11 -11.59 18.24
CA GLY A 51 4.83 -12.44 17.10
C GLY A 51 3.60 -12.03 16.27
N PHE A 52 3.01 -10.86 16.53
CA PHE A 52 1.97 -10.30 15.68
C PHE A 52 2.57 -9.73 14.39
N VAL A 53 1.86 -9.86 13.27
CA VAL A 53 2.04 -8.95 12.15
C VAL A 53 1.10 -7.77 12.35
N VAL A 54 1.59 -6.55 12.18
CA VAL A 54 0.83 -5.32 12.42
C VAL A 54 0.76 -4.50 11.13
N ASP A 55 -0.45 -4.20 10.70
CA ASP A 55 -0.76 -3.26 9.63
C ASP A 55 -1.33 -1.98 10.25
N LEU A 56 -0.65 -0.86 10.09
CA LEU A 56 -1.03 0.41 10.71
C LEU A 56 -1.42 1.47 9.69
N ALA A 57 -2.42 2.28 10.04
CA ALA A 57 -2.85 3.43 9.27
C ALA A 57 -3.09 4.62 10.20
N ILE A 58 -2.53 5.79 9.85
CA ILE A 58 -2.76 7.03 10.57
C ILE A 58 -3.81 7.83 9.82
N HIS A 59 -4.93 8.12 10.48
CA HIS A 59 -6.01 8.91 9.95
C HIS A 59 -5.98 10.33 10.52
N ASP A 60 -6.07 11.31 9.64
CA ASP A 60 -6.30 12.71 9.96
C ASP A 60 -7.31 13.24 8.94
N ASP A 61 -8.41 13.79 9.44
CA ASP A 61 -9.51 14.26 8.60
C ASP A 61 -9.30 15.71 8.13
N GLY A 62 -8.10 16.25 8.34
CA GLY A 62 -7.69 17.60 7.98
C GLY A 62 -8.24 18.68 8.91
N THR A 63 -9.09 18.33 9.88
CA THR A 63 -9.69 19.29 10.81
C THR A 63 -8.93 19.41 12.13
N ARG A 64 -7.86 18.61 12.30
CA ARG A 64 -7.07 18.54 13.54
C ARG A 64 -7.94 18.31 14.79
N HIS A 65 -9.06 17.60 14.64
CA HIS A 65 -9.96 17.33 15.76
C HIS A 65 -9.63 16.01 16.46
N ASN A 66 -9.39 14.95 15.68
CA ASN A 66 -9.15 13.60 16.20
C ASN A 66 -8.24 12.80 15.26
N PRO A 67 -6.94 13.13 15.15
CA PRO A 67 -5.99 12.25 14.49
C PRO A 67 -5.89 10.96 15.30
N HIS A 68 -5.96 9.82 14.64
CA HIS A 68 -5.98 8.50 15.29
C HIS A 68 -5.26 7.47 14.43
N VAL A 69 -4.86 6.38 15.06
CA VAL A 69 -4.18 5.26 14.42
C VAL A 69 -5.06 4.03 14.52
N HIS A 70 -5.26 3.37 13.38
CA HIS A 70 -5.76 2.00 13.33
C HIS A 70 -4.57 1.05 13.24
N MET A 71 -4.50 0.07 14.13
CA MET A 71 -3.54 -1.03 14.07
C MET A 71 -4.29 -2.35 13.95
N LEU A 72 -4.24 -2.95 12.77
CA LEU A 72 -4.82 -4.24 12.50
C LEU A 72 -3.74 -5.32 12.67
N MET A 73 -3.96 -6.25 13.59
CA MET A 73 -3.00 -7.26 13.98
C MET A 73 -3.47 -8.65 13.56
N SER A 74 -2.54 -9.50 13.13
CA SER A 74 -2.83 -10.92 12.85
C SER A 74 -3.34 -11.65 14.10
N THR A 75 -4.10 -12.73 13.94
CA THR A 75 -4.51 -13.58 15.08
C THR A 75 -3.64 -14.82 15.26
N ARG A 76 -2.62 -14.96 14.41
CA ARG A 76 -1.65 -16.05 14.39
C ARG A 76 -0.24 -15.50 14.29
N VAL A 77 0.68 -16.27 14.85
CA VAL A 77 2.11 -16.08 14.59
C VAL A 77 2.35 -16.34 13.11
N VAL A 78 3.18 -15.50 12.49
CA VAL A 78 3.64 -15.69 11.11
C VAL A 78 5.15 -15.92 11.16
N GLY A 79 5.62 -16.98 10.54
CA GLY A 79 7.04 -17.29 10.40
C GLY A 79 7.35 -17.87 9.03
N GLU A 80 8.56 -18.40 8.85
CA GLU A 80 9.04 -18.92 7.56
C GLU A 80 8.14 -20.01 6.96
N GLY A 81 7.53 -20.85 7.79
CA GLY A 81 6.59 -21.90 7.35
C GLY A 81 5.14 -21.44 7.17
N GLY A 82 4.88 -20.13 7.22
CA GLY A 82 3.54 -19.56 7.11
C GLY A 82 2.82 -19.30 8.44
N PHE A 83 1.49 -19.40 8.42
CA PHE A 83 0.66 -19.14 9.60
C PHE A 83 0.79 -20.26 10.64
N GLY A 84 1.32 -19.91 11.81
CA GLY A 84 1.46 -20.79 12.96
C GLY A 84 0.23 -20.83 13.88
N LEU A 85 0.50 -21.02 15.17
CA LEU A 85 -0.51 -21.11 16.21
C LEU A 85 -1.23 -19.78 16.44
N LYS A 86 -2.47 -19.84 16.95
CA LYS A 86 -3.23 -18.65 17.33
C LYS A 86 -2.61 -17.98 18.54
N ILE A 87 -2.47 -16.65 18.46
CA ILE A 87 -1.98 -15.83 19.57
C ILE A 87 -3.15 -15.54 20.51
N ARG A 88 -3.18 -16.22 21.65
CA ARG A 88 -4.26 -16.08 22.64
C ARG A 88 -3.99 -14.99 23.67
N SER A 89 -2.77 -14.46 23.76
CA SER A 89 -2.43 -13.37 24.68
C SER A 89 -3.20 -12.08 24.41
N ALA A 90 -3.67 -11.86 23.17
CA ALA A 90 -4.53 -10.74 22.81
C ALA A 90 -6.04 -10.97 23.09
N ASP A 91 -6.38 -12.11 23.72
CA ASP A 91 -7.74 -12.44 24.11
C ASP A 91 -8.01 -11.99 25.56
N GLY A 92 -9.12 -11.30 25.79
CA GLY A 92 -9.58 -10.94 27.14
C GLY A 92 -9.22 -9.54 27.63
N LYS A 93 -9.59 -9.27 28.90
CA LYS A 93 -9.52 -7.93 29.51
C LYS A 93 -8.10 -7.52 29.92
N GLN A 94 -7.23 -8.49 30.17
CA GLN A 94 -5.85 -8.23 30.55
C GLN A 94 -5.11 -7.50 29.42
N PHE A 95 -5.21 -8.02 28.19
CA PHE A 95 -4.69 -7.36 26.99
C PHE A 95 -5.13 -5.89 26.88
N VAL A 96 -6.41 -5.60 27.10
CA VAL A 96 -6.92 -4.21 27.04
C VAL A 96 -6.30 -3.33 28.11
N THR A 97 -6.09 -3.86 29.31
CA THR A 97 -5.47 -3.13 30.42
C THR A 97 -4.01 -2.82 30.12
N GLU A 98 -3.28 -3.80 29.60
CA GLU A 98 -1.87 -3.69 29.21
C GLU A 98 -1.69 -2.76 28.01
N ALA A 99 -2.53 -2.87 26.99
CA ALA A 99 -2.53 -1.99 25.82
C ALA A 99 -2.75 -0.52 26.21
N ARG A 100 -3.68 -0.26 27.15
CA ARG A 100 -3.90 1.11 27.66
C ARG A 100 -2.71 1.63 28.45
N ALA A 101 -2.10 0.80 29.29
CA ALA A 101 -0.92 1.18 30.04
C ALA A 101 0.31 1.40 29.13
N LEU A 102 0.45 0.59 28.07
CA LEU A 102 1.47 0.76 27.05
C LEU A 102 1.27 2.08 26.30
N TRP A 103 0.04 2.34 25.84
CA TRP A 103 -0.28 3.58 25.14
C TRP A 103 0.03 4.81 26.00
N GLU A 104 -0.37 4.81 27.27
CA GLU A 104 -0.06 5.90 28.21
C GLU A 104 1.45 6.16 28.29
N ARG A 105 2.27 5.11 28.43
CA ARG A 105 3.73 5.26 28.47
C ARG A 105 4.29 5.84 27.17
N VAL A 106 3.91 5.27 26.03
CA VAL A 106 4.43 5.69 24.70
C VAL A 106 4.02 7.13 24.39
N ALA A 107 2.77 7.50 24.65
CA ALA A 107 2.28 8.86 24.43
C ALA A 107 3.00 9.87 25.31
N ASN A 108 3.18 9.56 26.61
CA ASN A 108 3.87 10.46 27.54
C ASN A 108 5.35 10.61 27.23
N GLU A 109 6.02 9.54 26.80
CA GLU A 109 7.41 9.60 26.35
C GLU A 109 7.54 10.50 25.11
N ALA A 110 6.62 10.37 24.15
CA ALA A 110 6.61 11.21 22.96
C ALA A 110 6.34 12.69 23.28
N LEU A 111 5.40 12.98 24.18
CA LEU A 111 5.11 14.34 24.66
C LEU A 111 6.32 14.95 25.36
N SER A 112 6.99 14.16 26.21
CA SER A 112 8.21 14.59 26.91
C SER A 112 9.36 14.87 25.94
N LYS A 113 9.58 14.01 24.93
CA LYS A 113 10.58 14.21 23.86
C LYS A 113 10.29 15.46 23.02
N ALA A 114 9.01 15.82 22.85
CA ALA A 114 8.59 17.05 22.21
C ALA A 114 8.74 18.31 23.10
N GLY A 115 9.23 18.16 24.34
CA GLY A 115 9.43 19.25 25.29
C GLY A 115 8.14 19.76 25.93
N LEU A 116 7.05 18.99 25.87
CA LEU A 116 5.75 19.39 26.40
C LEU A 116 5.61 18.92 27.85
N ALA A 117 5.20 19.83 28.74
CA ALA A 117 4.98 19.54 30.17
C ALA A 117 3.61 18.90 30.47
N ILE A 118 2.93 18.38 29.45
CA ILE A 118 1.62 17.72 29.57
C ILE A 118 1.80 16.20 29.57
N ALA A 119 0.92 15.51 30.29
CA ALA A 119 0.88 14.05 30.33
C ALA A 119 -0.57 13.55 30.29
N ILE A 120 -0.75 12.40 29.66
CA ILE A 120 -1.97 11.63 29.63
C ILE A 120 -1.97 10.66 30.81
N ASP A 121 -3.14 10.42 31.38
CA ASP A 121 -3.37 9.41 32.41
C ASP A 121 -4.47 8.46 31.94
N GLY A 122 -4.18 7.16 31.89
CA GLY A 122 -5.09 6.13 31.41
C GLY A 122 -6.20 5.76 32.39
N ARG A 123 -6.15 6.27 33.64
CA ARG A 123 -7.16 6.05 34.69
C ARG A 123 -8.40 6.90 34.45
N SER A 124 -9.55 6.40 34.90
CA SER A 124 -10.79 7.17 34.86
C SER A 124 -10.73 8.38 35.82
N TYR A 125 -11.57 9.39 35.56
CA TYR A 125 -11.74 10.54 36.47
C TYR A 125 -12.01 10.13 37.92
N ALA A 126 -12.89 9.14 38.12
CA ALA A 126 -13.17 8.58 39.45
C ALA A 126 -11.92 7.99 40.12
N LYS A 127 -11.08 7.24 39.39
CA LYS A 127 -9.82 6.68 39.93
C LYS A 127 -8.78 7.77 40.22
N ARG A 128 -8.82 8.88 39.48
CA ARG A 128 -8.01 10.08 39.74
C ARG A 128 -8.59 10.98 40.83
N ARG A 129 -9.74 10.62 41.41
CA ARG A 129 -10.48 11.41 42.41
C ARG A 129 -10.83 12.81 41.90
N GLN A 130 -11.09 12.91 40.60
CA GLN A 130 -11.58 14.12 39.96
C GLN A 130 -13.10 14.06 39.91
N GLY A 131 -13.76 15.17 40.24
CA GLY A 131 -15.23 15.31 40.18
C GLY A 131 -15.79 15.48 38.77
N GLU A 132 -14.94 15.32 37.75
CA GLU A 132 -15.31 15.44 36.34
C GLU A 132 -16.04 14.18 35.84
N HIS A 133 -16.98 14.39 34.94
CA HIS A 133 -17.66 13.31 34.23
C HIS A 133 -17.00 13.09 32.87
N PRO A 134 -16.89 11.82 32.40
CA PRO A 134 -16.46 11.51 31.05
C PRO A 134 -17.23 12.33 30.02
N GLY A 135 -16.52 12.92 29.06
CA GLY A 135 -17.14 13.57 27.91
C GLY A 135 -18.01 12.58 27.14
N LEU A 136 -19.08 13.08 26.52
CA LEU A 136 -19.92 12.27 25.65
C LEU A 136 -19.13 11.92 24.38
N HIS A 137 -19.04 10.63 24.06
CA HIS A 137 -18.42 10.19 22.81
C HIS A 137 -19.19 10.81 21.63
N ARG A 138 -18.54 11.71 20.90
CA ARG A 138 -19.07 12.31 19.69
C ARG A 138 -18.93 11.31 18.55
N GLY A 139 -19.95 10.48 18.35
CA GLY A 139 -19.98 9.54 17.24
C GLY A 139 -20.04 10.24 15.88
N PRO A 140 -19.93 9.49 14.77
CA PRO A 140 -19.93 10.05 13.42
C PRO A 140 -21.20 10.87 13.13
N ASN A 141 -21.08 12.19 13.02
CA ASN A 141 -22.22 13.05 12.76
C ASN A 141 -22.67 12.93 11.29
N ARG A 142 -23.88 12.41 11.07
CA ARG A 142 -24.45 12.24 9.72
C ARG A 142 -24.55 13.54 8.94
N GLN A 143 -24.88 14.66 9.61
CA GLN A 143 -25.03 15.95 8.94
C GLN A 143 -23.69 16.49 8.46
N GLU A 144 -22.65 16.42 9.29
CA GLU A 144 -21.30 16.86 8.91
C GLU A 144 -20.71 16.02 7.79
N ARG A 145 -20.87 14.68 7.84
CA ARG A 145 -20.46 13.80 6.72
C ARG A 145 -21.22 14.10 5.43
N ARG A 146 -22.51 14.43 5.52
CA ARG A 146 -23.29 14.86 4.35
C ARG A 146 -22.77 16.19 3.82
N ALA A 147 -22.51 17.17 4.67
CA ALA A 147 -21.97 18.46 4.28
C ALA A 147 -20.60 18.33 3.60
N ARG A 148 -19.67 17.53 4.16
CA ARG A 148 -18.38 17.25 3.52
C ARG A 148 -18.53 16.57 2.15
N ARG A 149 -19.44 15.61 2.02
CA ARG A 149 -19.72 14.98 0.70
C ARG A 149 -20.26 15.98 -0.30
N VAL A 150 -21.14 16.89 0.12
CA VAL A 150 -21.65 17.96 -0.74
C VAL A 150 -20.53 18.92 -1.14
N LEU A 151 -19.65 19.29 -0.21
CA LEU A 151 -18.49 20.14 -0.52
C LEU A 151 -17.55 19.47 -1.54
N ALA A 152 -17.15 18.23 -1.28
CA ALA A 152 -16.30 17.46 -2.20
C ALA A 152 -16.97 17.21 -3.56
N GLN A 153 -18.30 17.06 -3.60
CA GLN A 153 -19.04 16.99 -4.86
C GLN A 153 -18.99 18.32 -5.59
N ARG A 154 -19.20 19.45 -4.91
CA ARG A 154 -19.08 20.78 -5.54
C ARG A 154 -17.68 21.06 -6.07
N GLU A 155 -16.64 20.64 -5.35
CA GLU A 155 -15.26 20.73 -5.82
C GLU A 155 -15.03 19.87 -7.07
N ARG A 156 -15.55 18.62 -7.09
CA ARG A 156 -15.53 17.77 -8.29
C ARG A 156 -16.30 18.39 -9.46
N ASP A 157 -17.49 18.93 -9.22
CA ASP A 157 -18.33 19.55 -10.25
C ASP A 157 -17.63 20.80 -10.82
N GLN A 158 -16.90 21.56 -9.99
CA GLN A 158 -16.07 22.69 -10.44
C GLN A 158 -14.84 22.24 -11.24
N MET A 159 -14.31 21.05 -10.95
CA MET A 159 -13.21 20.42 -11.70
C MET A 159 -13.69 19.58 -12.89
N SER A 160 -15.00 19.45 -13.08
CA SER A 160 -15.56 18.71 -14.22
C SER A 160 -15.25 19.50 -15.50
N PRO A 161 -14.66 18.87 -16.53
CA PRO A 161 -14.44 19.51 -17.81
C PRO A 161 -15.74 20.15 -18.34
N ARG A 162 -15.64 21.37 -18.88
CA ARG A 162 -16.79 22.07 -19.50
C ARG A 162 -17.11 21.55 -20.90
N GLU A 163 -16.16 20.87 -21.53
CA GLU A 163 -16.28 20.23 -22.83
C GLU A 163 -16.89 18.83 -22.64
N PRO A 164 -17.89 18.44 -23.45
CA PRO A 164 -18.35 17.05 -23.50
C PRO A 164 -17.18 16.12 -23.88
N ASP A 165 -17.09 14.94 -23.25
CA ASP A 165 -16.07 13.92 -23.55
C ASP A 165 -16.04 13.52 -25.05
N GLU A 166 -17.15 13.78 -25.77
CA GLU A 166 -17.32 13.50 -27.20
C GLU A 166 -16.51 14.42 -28.12
N ASP A 167 -16.03 15.58 -27.63
CA ASP A 167 -15.24 16.57 -28.39
C ASP A 167 -13.73 16.53 -28.05
N LEU A 168 -13.30 15.56 -27.23
CA LEU A 168 -11.88 15.38 -26.93
C LEU A 168 -11.17 14.74 -28.12
N PRO A 169 -10.09 15.37 -28.65
CA PRO A 169 -9.43 14.83 -29.82
C PRO A 169 -8.69 13.54 -29.47
N VAL A 170 -8.90 12.51 -30.30
CA VAL A 170 -8.34 11.18 -30.11
C VAL A 170 -6.98 11.14 -30.83
N PRO A 171 -5.88 10.68 -30.20
CA PRO A 171 -4.58 10.70 -30.85
C PRO A 171 -4.52 9.68 -32.01
N ASP A 172 -4.01 10.09 -33.17
CA ASP A 172 -3.65 9.18 -34.25
C ASP A 172 -2.40 8.33 -33.88
N PRO A 173 -2.03 7.32 -34.69
CA PRO A 173 -0.83 6.52 -34.44
C PRO A 173 0.48 7.33 -34.34
N ASP A 174 0.52 8.54 -34.90
CA ASP A 174 1.64 9.48 -34.85
C ASP A 174 1.52 10.50 -33.69
N GLY A 175 0.49 10.39 -32.85
CA GLY A 175 0.24 11.22 -31.66
C GLY A 175 -0.44 12.57 -31.93
N SER A 176 -0.87 12.85 -33.16
CA SER A 176 -1.59 14.08 -33.51
C SER A 176 -3.07 13.98 -33.11
N PRO A 177 -3.66 15.02 -32.50
CA PRO A 177 -5.06 15.01 -32.09
C PRO A 177 -6.02 15.03 -33.30
N ILE A 178 -6.81 13.97 -33.50
CA ILE A 178 -7.85 13.89 -34.53
C ILE A 178 -9.18 14.38 -33.95
N HIS A 179 -9.83 15.31 -34.64
CA HIS A 179 -11.16 15.77 -34.27
C HIS A 179 -12.21 14.65 -34.49
N PRO A 180 -13.23 14.48 -33.64
CA PRO A 180 -14.22 13.39 -33.74
C PRO A 180 -14.90 13.26 -35.11
N SER A 181 -15.08 14.36 -35.84
CA SER A 181 -15.64 14.36 -37.20
C SER A 181 -14.73 13.76 -38.28
N GLU A 182 -13.45 13.58 -37.97
CA GLU A 182 -12.42 13.05 -38.87
C GLU A 182 -12.02 11.61 -38.48
N LEU A 183 -12.59 11.08 -37.39
CA LEU A 183 -12.25 9.77 -36.83
C LEU A 183 -12.54 8.61 -37.80
N GLU A 184 -13.71 8.62 -38.43
CA GLU A 184 -14.14 7.56 -39.35
C GLU A 184 -13.23 7.48 -40.60
N VAL A 185 -12.80 8.64 -41.09
CA VAL A 185 -11.85 8.74 -42.22
C VAL A 185 -10.45 8.25 -41.80
N ALA A 186 -10.05 8.52 -40.56
CA ALA A 186 -8.77 8.03 -40.02
C ALA A 186 -8.78 6.51 -39.80
N GLU A 187 -9.88 5.94 -39.27
CA GLU A 187 -10.06 4.49 -39.10
C GLU A 187 -10.03 3.75 -40.45
N ASP A 188 -10.76 4.24 -41.45
CA ASP A 188 -10.76 3.65 -42.80
C ASP A 188 -9.38 3.66 -43.44
N ARG A 189 -8.61 4.74 -43.25
CA ARG A 189 -7.23 4.85 -43.75
C ARG A 189 -6.31 3.84 -43.07
N MET A 190 -6.43 3.68 -41.75
CA MET A 190 -5.61 2.74 -40.97
C MET A 190 -5.93 1.28 -41.33
N LEU A 191 -7.20 0.95 -41.57
CA LEU A 191 -7.63 -0.36 -42.06
C LEU A 191 -7.10 -0.63 -43.48
N ALA A 192 -7.11 0.36 -44.36
CA ALA A 192 -6.55 0.23 -45.70
C ALA A 192 -5.04 -0.02 -45.69
N ASP A 193 -4.29 0.70 -44.84
CA ASP A 193 -2.84 0.50 -44.67
C ASP A 193 -2.50 -0.87 -44.08
N MET A 194 -3.31 -1.37 -43.13
CA MET A 194 -3.13 -2.71 -42.54
C MET A 194 -3.38 -3.84 -43.54
N HIS A 195 -4.31 -3.62 -44.48
CA HIS A 195 -4.64 -4.57 -45.53
C HIS A 195 -3.83 -4.37 -46.82
N ALA A 196 -2.97 -3.36 -46.88
CA ALA A 196 -2.02 -3.20 -47.96
C ALA A 196 -0.95 -4.31 -47.90
N PRO A 197 -0.58 -4.92 -49.03
CA PRO A 197 0.51 -5.88 -49.05
C PRO A 197 1.81 -5.21 -48.59
N ALA A 198 2.50 -5.83 -47.62
CA ALA A 198 3.77 -5.33 -47.14
C ALA A 198 4.74 -5.11 -48.31
N PRO A 199 5.48 -3.99 -48.36
CA PRO A 199 6.40 -3.73 -49.45
C PRO A 199 7.45 -4.84 -49.50
N GLU A 200 7.69 -5.39 -50.69
CA GLU A 200 8.71 -6.42 -50.90
C GLU A 200 10.09 -5.84 -50.56
N LEU A 201 10.58 -6.16 -49.36
CA LEU A 201 11.96 -5.88 -48.97
C LEU A 201 12.87 -6.79 -49.78
N ASN A 202 13.61 -6.20 -50.73
CA ASN A 202 14.60 -6.88 -51.54
C ASN A 202 15.54 -7.71 -50.66
N ALA A 203 15.46 -9.03 -50.81
CA ALA A 203 16.29 -10.01 -50.14
C ALA A 203 17.74 -9.97 -50.67
N ALA A 204 18.54 -9.03 -50.17
CA ALA A 204 19.98 -9.02 -50.38
C ALA A 204 20.70 -8.45 -49.15
N HIS A 205 20.89 -9.30 -48.13
CA HIS A 205 22.16 -9.52 -47.42
C HIS A 205 21.90 -10.27 -46.10
N ALA A 206 21.77 -11.59 -46.22
CA ALA A 206 21.94 -12.49 -45.09
C ALA A 206 23.44 -12.73 -44.87
N GLN A 207 24.03 -11.97 -43.96
CA GLN A 207 25.23 -12.36 -43.20
C GLN A 207 25.29 -11.51 -41.93
N GLY A 208 24.93 -12.14 -40.80
CA GLY A 208 24.77 -11.48 -39.51
C GLY A 208 26.06 -10.82 -39.03
N CYS A 209 26.05 -9.50 -39.01
CA CYS A 209 27.00 -8.68 -38.27
C CYS A 209 26.20 -7.69 -37.42
N ALA A 210 26.41 -7.68 -36.11
CA ALA A 210 25.65 -6.83 -35.19
C ALA A 210 25.81 -5.34 -35.50
N GLU A 211 26.98 -4.92 -36.01
CA GLU A 211 27.22 -3.55 -36.47
C GLU A 211 26.40 -3.20 -37.71
N ALA A 212 26.14 -4.15 -38.60
CA ALA A 212 25.31 -3.93 -39.78
C ALA A 212 23.81 -3.84 -39.42
N ALA A 213 23.37 -4.61 -38.41
CA ALA A 213 22.02 -4.51 -37.86
C ALA A 213 21.83 -3.18 -37.10
N GLN A 214 22.80 -2.77 -36.28
CA GLN A 214 22.77 -1.48 -35.58
C GLN A 214 22.80 -0.32 -36.58
N ALA A 215 23.63 -0.37 -37.62
CA ALA A 215 23.67 0.66 -38.67
C ALA A 215 22.44 0.67 -39.58
N ALA A 216 21.62 -0.39 -39.58
CA ALA A 216 20.32 -0.40 -40.26
C ALA A 216 19.25 0.26 -39.39
N VAL A 217 19.18 -0.10 -38.10
CA VAL A 217 18.30 0.52 -37.10
C VAL A 217 18.60 2.01 -36.93
N ASP A 218 19.88 2.40 -36.87
CA ASP A 218 20.27 3.79 -36.75
C ASP A 218 19.92 4.59 -38.02
N ARG A 219 20.03 3.97 -39.21
CA ARG A 219 19.60 4.61 -40.48
C ARG A 219 18.09 4.79 -40.54
N GLU A 220 17.34 3.80 -40.07
CA GLU A 220 15.88 3.84 -40.00
C GLU A 220 15.40 4.89 -38.99
N ASN A 221 16.07 4.99 -37.83
CA ASN A 221 15.83 6.04 -36.84
C ASN A 221 16.19 7.44 -37.36
N THR A 222 17.25 7.60 -38.17
CA THR A 222 17.59 8.89 -38.78
C THR A 222 16.65 9.33 -39.90
N LEU A 223 15.81 8.44 -40.44
CA LEU A 223 14.82 8.78 -41.47
C LEU A 223 13.48 9.22 -40.87
N GLN A 224 13.21 8.98 -39.58
CA GLN A 224 11.89 9.25 -38.97
C GLN A 224 11.81 10.43 -38.01
N MET A 225 12.90 11.09 -37.60
CA MET A 225 12.81 12.27 -36.73
C MET A 225 14.00 13.21 -36.98
N THR A 226 13.76 14.52 -36.94
CA THR A 226 14.87 15.48 -37.01
C THR A 226 15.71 15.41 -35.73
N GLU A 227 16.99 15.78 -35.80
CA GLU A 227 17.92 15.66 -34.65
C GLU A 227 17.45 16.47 -33.43
N ASP A 228 16.72 17.57 -33.66
CA ASP A 228 16.08 18.38 -32.64
C ASP A 228 14.89 17.66 -31.96
N ASP A 229 14.11 16.88 -32.72
CA ASP A 229 13.01 16.07 -32.17
C ASP A 229 13.53 14.85 -31.40
N ALA A 230 14.61 14.22 -31.89
CA ALA A 230 15.27 13.12 -31.17
C ALA A 230 15.93 13.60 -29.85
N ALA A 231 16.35 14.86 -29.77
CA ALA A 231 16.89 15.45 -28.55
C ALA A 231 15.83 15.64 -27.46
N ALA A 232 14.55 15.81 -27.81
CA ALA A 232 13.45 15.89 -26.84
C ALA A 232 13.17 14.55 -26.13
N TYR A 233 13.52 13.43 -26.77
CA TYR A 233 13.35 12.07 -26.25
C TYR A 233 14.65 11.41 -25.76
N ARG A 234 15.82 12.00 -26.01
CA ARG A 234 17.05 11.65 -25.29
C ARG A 234 16.96 12.22 -23.88
N LEU A 235 16.50 11.37 -22.95
CA LEU A 235 16.79 11.58 -21.54
C LEU A 235 18.30 11.78 -21.39
N SER A 236 18.73 12.92 -20.82
CA SER A 236 20.14 13.14 -20.50
C SER A 236 20.66 11.94 -19.70
N PRO A 237 21.89 11.45 -19.95
CA PRO A 237 22.46 10.32 -19.20
C PRO A 237 22.37 10.50 -17.67
N ASP A 238 22.34 11.76 -17.22
CA ASP A 238 22.34 12.14 -15.81
C ASP A 238 20.94 12.17 -15.15
N LYS A 239 19.86 11.73 -15.82
CA LYS A 239 18.49 11.82 -15.27
C LYS A 239 17.59 10.61 -15.49
N LEU A 240 18.15 9.43 -15.78
CA LEU A 240 17.27 8.27 -16.02
C LEU A 240 16.71 7.62 -14.74
N LEU A 241 17.25 7.92 -13.55
CA LEU A 241 16.87 7.21 -12.33
C LEU A 241 16.88 8.05 -11.04
N ASP A 242 16.96 9.38 -11.09
CA ASP A 242 17.02 10.24 -9.87
C ASP A 242 15.81 10.13 -8.93
N TRP A 243 14.66 9.68 -9.43
CA TRP A 243 13.45 9.44 -8.63
C TRP A 243 13.30 7.97 -8.20
N LEU A 244 14.12 7.09 -8.78
CA LEU A 244 14.28 5.67 -8.43
C LEU A 244 15.51 5.46 -7.53
N GLU A 245 16.38 6.46 -7.41
CA GLU A 245 17.35 6.59 -6.34
C GLU A 245 16.62 6.84 -5.02
N ASP A 246 16.33 5.72 -4.39
CA ASP A 246 16.10 5.63 -2.97
C ASP A 246 17.16 6.47 -2.24
N LYS A 247 16.71 7.47 -1.47
CA LYS A 247 17.59 8.22 -0.56
C LYS A 247 17.91 7.35 0.67
N ILE A 248 18.16 6.05 0.47
CA ILE A 248 18.70 5.13 1.46
C ILE A 248 20.19 5.42 1.54
N ARG A 249 20.61 5.99 2.66
CA ARG A 249 22.03 6.18 2.93
C ARG A 249 22.66 4.82 3.25
N PRO A 250 23.98 4.65 3.15
CA PRO A 250 24.66 3.41 3.54
C PRO A 250 24.34 2.98 4.98
N GLU A 251 24.07 3.92 5.89
CA GLU A 251 23.54 3.64 7.23
C GLU A 251 22.10 3.09 7.26
N ASP A 252 21.29 3.33 6.24
CA ASP A 252 19.92 2.87 6.09
C ASP A 252 19.82 1.46 5.47
N VAL A 253 20.79 1.03 4.65
CA VAL A 253 20.83 -0.33 4.03
C VAL A 253 21.06 -1.43 5.08
N GLY A 254 22.03 -1.24 5.98
CA GLY A 254 22.25 -2.19 7.10
C GLY A 254 21.10 -2.22 8.10
N THR A 255 20.24 -1.19 8.06
CA THR A 255 18.99 -1.16 8.81
C THR A 255 17.92 -1.95 8.04
N LEU A 256 17.68 -1.71 6.76
CA LEU A 256 16.63 -2.38 5.97
C LEU A 256 16.84 -3.89 5.78
N GLU A 257 18.06 -4.36 5.50
CA GLU A 257 18.34 -5.81 5.37
C GLU A 257 18.18 -6.57 6.69
N ARG A 258 18.16 -5.87 7.84
CA ARG A 258 17.90 -6.48 9.15
C ARG A 258 16.41 -6.63 9.47
N TRP A 259 15.52 -5.97 8.72
CA TRP A 259 14.09 -5.86 9.03
C TRP A 259 13.15 -6.25 7.88
N GLU A 260 13.67 -6.79 6.78
CA GLU A 260 12.85 -7.57 5.85
C GLU A 260 12.49 -8.90 6.51
N ASN A 261 11.29 -8.96 7.06
CA ASN A 261 10.68 -10.24 7.44
C ASN A 261 10.55 -11.08 6.17
N HIS A 262 11.37 -12.12 6.05
CA HIS A 262 11.32 -13.16 5.03
C HIS A 262 9.91 -13.78 4.96
N LEU A 263 9.07 -13.21 4.10
CA LEU A 263 7.74 -13.69 3.72
C LEU A 263 7.81 -14.45 2.39
N ASP A 264 8.98 -14.97 2.05
CA ASP A 264 9.29 -15.59 0.75
C ASP A 264 8.39 -16.81 0.44
N TRP A 265 7.79 -17.42 1.48
CA TRP A 265 6.78 -18.48 1.35
C TRP A 265 5.43 -18.03 0.78
N LEU A 266 5.21 -16.72 0.57
CA LEU A 266 4.04 -16.17 -0.12
C LEU A 266 4.18 -16.17 -1.65
N ASP A 267 5.34 -16.54 -2.21
CA ASP A 267 5.51 -16.64 -3.66
C ASP A 267 4.71 -17.84 -4.21
N PRO A 268 3.71 -17.61 -5.11
CA PRO A 268 2.90 -18.67 -5.69
C PRO A 268 3.71 -19.69 -6.52
N SER A 269 4.97 -19.40 -6.85
CA SER A 269 5.83 -20.26 -7.65
C SER A 269 6.39 -21.49 -6.92
N ASP A 270 6.32 -21.54 -5.58
CA ASP A 270 6.98 -22.58 -4.77
C ASP A 270 6.05 -23.68 -4.20
N GLN A 271 4.83 -23.81 -4.72
CA GLN A 271 3.89 -24.88 -4.32
C GLN A 271 4.19 -26.24 -4.96
N HIS A 272 5.37 -26.83 -4.69
CA HIS A 272 5.63 -28.23 -5.05
C HIS A 272 6.51 -28.97 -4.02
N ALA A 273 5.87 -29.62 -3.04
CA ALA A 273 6.21 -30.97 -2.58
C ALA A 273 5.18 -31.48 -1.56
N ALA A 274 4.21 -32.25 -2.04
CA ALA A 274 3.31 -33.02 -1.19
C ALA A 274 4.08 -34.10 -0.41
N ARG A 275 3.88 -34.20 0.91
CA ARG A 275 4.26 -35.39 1.70
C ARG A 275 3.08 -36.36 1.77
N PRO A 276 3.31 -37.69 1.65
CA PRO A 276 2.24 -38.68 1.67
C PRO A 276 1.73 -38.92 3.11
N PRO A 277 0.52 -39.47 3.27
CA PRO A 277 -0.10 -39.59 4.58
C PRO A 277 0.53 -40.74 5.40
N GLU A 278 1.01 -40.43 6.60
CA GLU A 278 1.39 -41.43 7.59
C GLU A 278 0.14 -42.10 8.17
N THR A 279 0.03 -43.42 7.98
CA THR A 279 -0.94 -44.29 8.66
C THR A 279 -0.66 -44.29 10.16
N ARG A 280 -1.57 -43.73 10.96
CA ARG A 280 -1.59 -43.93 12.41
C ARG A 280 -2.56 -45.06 12.76
N SER A 281 -1.99 -46.15 13.27
CA SER A 281 -2.70 -47.21 14.00
C SER A 281 -3.22 -46.66 15.33
N GLU A 282 -4.53 -46.77 15.57
CA GLU A 282 -5.15 -46.52 16.88
C GLU A 282 -4.85 -47.68 17.84
N PRO A 283 -4.56 -47.44 19.14
CA PRO A 283 -4.57 -48.50 20.12
C PRO A 283 -6.01 -48.75 20.62
N GLU A 284 -6.35 -50.04 20.70
CA GLU A 284 -7.63 -50.57 21.19
C GLU A 284 -8.01 -49.97 22.55
N ARG A 285 -9.29 -49.55 22.66
CA ARG A 285 -9.95 -49.34 23.94
C ARG A 285 -10.42 -50.69 24.46
N ASP A 286 -9.79 -51.16 25.53
CA ASP A 286 -10.37 -52.16 26.42
C ASP A 286 -11.70 -51.62 26.98
N GLU A 287 -12.80 -52.25 26.59
CA GLU A 287 -14.04 -52.28 27.37
C GLU A 287 -14.24 -53.70 27.91
N ARG A 288 -14.85 -53.75 29.10
CA ARG A 288 -15.18 -54.94 29.90
C ARG A 288 -15.81 -56.10 29.14
#